data_AF-A0AAV3ELF2-F1
#
_entry.id   AF-A0AAV3ELF2-F1
#
_cell.length_a   1.000
_cell.length_b   1.000
_cell.length_c   1.000
_cell.angle_alpha   90.00
_cell.angle_beta   90.00
_cell.angle_gamma   90.00
#
_symmetry.space_group_name_H-M   'P 1'
#
loop_
_entity.id
_entity.type
_entity.pdbx_description
1 polymer ?
#
loop_
_entity_poly.entity_id
_entity_poly.type
_entity_poly.pdbx_seq_one_letter_code
_entity_poly.pdbx_strand_id
1 'polypeptide(L)'
;MDQNHLGKFLKLNSLEYPLIEYQLFNFSKESLKQILLSSKCGEIINGKEFKNRPPTTDLLNTKHIYPLACLYKKAKPKIKSENNIYHWKQEKIKKNIDILSNAYMTLSILNLAEYYDKIIYNEKKRNDIVKFYVSCAKYQLNYYLNNFRNELGLFVNKITLDDNKNKDHNITFSSSDSSFEFSAQAYLMVCFYKCSVFLKDTSPYKLPFLNFSKEIENMFIEFKNDILNYPNKKSIELLQALILYINVDNCTNTAIISLSLDIVENFFSKYSLSSISTYNKFLLYNVLIELKSSVLKQNNDAFSEQKKLISEYIWDLDEIFLDKNLCKNEIIDTYDIIAYELYLLKFNKHESLKFYNDVLIPSKIFSSFPNIPKNYESEKYFQFNYKAENIIPDKYFKPSLYKTMSECNLTPIICKNIHFLQDKHKFSKPKVKFDSRINMRLIYLMISTLKNIIIKATK
;
A
#
# COMPACT_ATOMS: atom_id res chain seq x y z
N MET A 1 -36.19 21.87 -31.17
CA MET A 1 -36.80 20.83 -30.34
C MET A 1 -35.83 19.66 -30.27
N ASP A 2 -35.21 19.55 -29.10
CA ASP A 2 -34.28 18.52 -28.67
C ASP A 2 -34.95 17.17 -28.47
N GLN A 3 -34.43 16.09 -29.08
CA GLN A 3 -34.74 14.73 -28.63
C GLN A 3 -33.56 13.72 -28.71
N ASN A 4 -32.35 14.10 -29.13
CA ASN A 4 -31.25 13.13 -29.29
C ASN A 4 -30.10 13.20 -28.25
N HIS A 5 -30.21 14.05 -27.23
CA HIS A 5 -29.20 14.10 -26.15
C HIS A 5 -29.43 13.04 -25.05
N LEU A 6 -30.67 12.62 -24.77
CA LEU A 6 -30.95 11.64 -23.71
C LEU A 6 -30.37 10.23 -24.00
N GLY A 7 -30.36 9.81 -25.27
CA GLY A 7 -29.90 8.46 -25.66
C GLY A 7 -28.40 8.21 -25.41
N LYS A 8 -27.56 9.26 -25.46
CA LYS A 8 -26.13 9.16 -25.10
C LYS A 8 -25.90 9.15 -23.59
N PHE A 9 -26.75 9.82 -22.82
CA PHE A 9 -26.71 9.75 -21.34
C PHE A 9 -27.14 8.39 -20.80
N LEU A 10 -28.08 7.71 -21.47
CA LEU A 10 -28.54 6.37 -21.05
C LEU A 10 -27.51 5.26 -21.29
N LYS A 11 -26.61 5.40 -22.28
CA LYS A 11 -25.50 4.45 -22.50
C LYS A 11 -24.34 4.60 -21.50
N LEU A 12 -24.20 5.73 -20.82
CA LEU A 12 -23.20 5.91 -19.74
C LEU A 12 -23.50 5.02 -18.51
N ASN A 13 -24.73 4.53 -18.37
CA ASN A 13 -25.15 3.65 -17.28
C ASN A 13 -24.81 2.17 -17.51
N SER A 14 -24.25 1.76 -18.65
CA SER A 14 -23.98 0.34 -18.93
C SER A 14 -22.64 -0.17 -18.39
N LEU A 15 -21.84 0.69 -17.76
CA LEU A 15 -20.59 0.30 -17.10
C LEU A 15 -20.78 0.48 -15.59
N GLU A 16 -21.43 -0.49 -14.94
CA GLU A 16 -21.43 -0.58 -13.48
C GLU A 16 -20.04 -0.98 -13.00
N TYR A 17 -19.13 -0.01 -12.98
CA TYR A 17 -17.82 -0.20 -12.37
C TYR A 17 -17.98 -0.49 -10.87
N PRO A 18 -17.07 -1.27 -10.29
CA PRO A 18 -17.06 -1.54 -8.87
C PRO A 18 -16.86 -0.23 -8.07
N LEU A 19 -17.96 0.33 -7.57
CA LEU A 19 -18.02 1.67 -6.97
C LEU A 19 -17.12 1.78 -5.73
N ILE A 20 -17.25 0.81 -4.82
CA ILE A 20 -16.55 0.81 -3.54
C ILE A 20 -15.06 0.58 -3.77
N GLU A 21 -14.71 -0.41 -4.60
CA GLU A 21 -13.32 -0.71 -4.96
C GLU A 21 -12.66 0.53 -5.58
N TYR A 22 -13.35 1.24 -6.47
CA TYR A 22 -12.81 2.45 -7.09
C TYR A 22 -12.62 3.57 -6.05
N GLN A 23 -13.60 3.80 -5.16
CA GLN A 23 -13.48 4.83 -4.12
C GLN A 23 -12.29 4.56 -3.18
N LEU A 24 -12.12 3.31 -2.72
CA LEU A 24 -11.01 2.92 -1.83
C LEU A 24 -9.66 2.92 -2.55
N PHE A 25 -9.63 2.47 -3.80
CA PHE A 25 -8.42 2.53 -4.63
C PHE A 25 -8.02 3.98 -4.92
N ASN A 26 -8.98 4.84 -5.30
CA ASN A 26 -8.74 6.26 -5.50
C ASN A 26 -8.24 6.94 -4.22
N PHE A 27 -8.89 6.66 -3.09
CA PHE A 27 -8.45 7.16 -1.79
C PHE A 27 -6.99 6.78 -1.52
N SER A 28 -6.64 5.51 -1.63
CA SER A 28 -5.28 5.02 -1.31
C SER A 28 -4.21 5.57 -2.26
N LYS A 29 -4.49 5.57 -3.58
CA LYS A 29 -3.61 6.11 -4.63
C LYS A 29 -3.32 7.60 -4.45
N GLU A 30 -4.35 8.41 -4.27
CA GLU A 30 -4.20 9.87 -4.13
C GLU A 30 -3.68 10.27 -2.75
N SER A 31 -4.01 9.52 -1.69
CA SER A 31 -3.41 9.72 -0.37
C SER A 31 -1.89 9.48 -0.43
N LEU A 32 -1.46 8.41 -1.09
CA LEU A 32 -0.04 8.15 -1.32
C LEU A 32 0.62 9.27 -2.13
N LYS A 33 -0.01 9.73 -3.22
CA LYS A 33 0.48 10.85 -4.04
C LYS A 33 0.68 12.11 -3.19
N GLN A 34 -0.30 12.47 -2.35
CA GLN A 34 -0.20 13.61 -1.44
C GLN A 34 0.90 13.45 -0.39
N ILE A 35 1.03 12.26 0.20
CA ILE A 35 2.08 11.96 1.19
C ILE A 35 3.46 12.07 0.53
N LEU A 36 3.65 11.40 -0.60
CA LEU A 36 4.93 11.31 -1.30
C LEU A 36 5.40 12.67 -1.83
N LEU A 37 4.50 13.48 -2.38
CA LEU A 37 4.86 14.64 -3.20
C LEU A 37 4.66 15.99 -2.50
N SER A 38 3.76 16.04 -1.51
CA SER A 38 3.29 17.31 -0.96
C SER A 38 3.40 17.42 0.56
N SER A 39 3.63 16.31 1.28
CA SER A 39 3.60 16.33 2.74
C SER A 39 4.78 17.05 3.38
N LYS A 40 5.97 16.96 2.79
CA LYS A 40 7.24 17.34 3.44
C LYS A 40 7.39 16.71 4.84
N CYS A 41 6.75 15.56 5.08
CA CYS A 41 6.75 14.83 6.35
C CYS A 41 7.89 13.80 6.37
N GLY A 42 9.11 14.25 6.11
CA GLY A 42 10.25 13.38 5.92
C GLY A 42 11.37 14.07 5.15
N GLU A 43 12.42 13.32 4.86
CA GLU A 43 13.51 13.82 4.03
C GLU A 43 13.08 13.84 2.56
N ILE A 44 13.40 14.93 1.86
CA ILE A 44 13.05 15.12 0.46
C ILE A 44 14.24 14.75 -0.43
N ILE A 45 13.95 14.18 -1.60
CA ILE A 45 14.97 13.98 -2.64
C ILE A 45 15.37 15.36 -3.16
N ASN A 46 16.68 15.63 -3.20
CA ASN A 46 17.20 16.89 -3.69
C ASN A 46 16.77 17.11 -5.15
N GLY A 47 16.17 18.27 -5.44
CA GLY A 47 15.66 18.58 -6.78
C GLY A 47 16.73 18.64 -7.87
N LYS A 48 18.02 18.81 -7.50
CA LYS A 48 19.16 18.68 -8.43
C LYS A 48 19.42 17.23 -8.84
N GLU A 49 19.19 16.28 -7.94
CA GLU A 49 19.34 14.85 -8.20
C GLU A 49 18.13 14.30 -8.95
N PHE A 50 16.92 14.79 -8.65
CA PHE A 50 15.68 14.31 -9.25
C PHE A 50 15.39 14.92 -10.64
N LYS A 51 16.02 14.35 -11.67
CA LYS A 51 15.88 14.79 -13.08
C LYS A 51 14.61 14.29 -13.78
N ASN A 52 13.99 13.21 -13.31
CA ASN A 52 12.87 12.56 -14.00
C ASN A 52 11.51 13.11 -13.54
N ARG A 53 11.17 14.33 -13.96
CA ARG A 53 9.85 14.93 -13.66
C ARG A 53 8.86 14.63 -14.80
N PRO A 54 7.60 14.27 -14.51
CA PRO A 54 6.60 14.10 -15.54
C PRO A 54 6.29 15.45 -16.21
N PRO A 55 5.75 15.47 -17.44
CA PRO A 55 5.31 16.69 -18.10
C PRO A 55 4.32 17.47 -17.24
N THR A 56 4.36 18.81 -17.33
CA THR A 56 3.52 19.77 -16.61
C THR A 56 2.02 19.66 -16.93
N THR A 57 1.64 18.88 -17.94
CA THR A 57 0.29 18.81 -18.50
C THR A 57 -0.58 17.82 -17.72
N ASP A 58 -0.98 18.20 -16.50
CA ASP A 58 -2.20 17.77 -15.78
C ASP A 58 -2.04 16.88 -14.54
N LEU A 59 -0.91 16.21 -14.31
CA LEU A 59 -0.79 15.36 -13.11
C LEU A 59 -0.24 16.08 -11.88
N LEU A 60 0.67 17.03 -12.11
CA LEU A 60 1.63 17.51 -11.13
C LEU A 60 2.20 18.87 -11.58
N ASN A 61 2.01 19.93 -10.79
CA ASN A 61 2.72 21.20 -11.02
C ASN A 61 4.21 21.00 -10.66
N THR A 62 4.99 20.54 -11.63
CA THR A 62 6.32 19.91 -11.40
C THR A 62 7.44 20.85 -10.97
N LYS A 63 7.19 22.17 -10.96
CA LYS A 63 8.18 23.16 -10.51
C LYS A 63 8.49 23.06 -9.00
N HIS A 64 7.59 22.52 -8.19
CA HIS A 64 7.70 22.53 -6.72
C HIS A 64 7.60 21.14 -6.06
N ILE A 65 7.78 20.06 -6.83
CA ILE A 65 7.68 18.70 -6.31
C ILE A 65 9.07 18.19 -5.91
N TYR A 66 9.18 17.82 -4.65
CA TYR A 66 10.36 17.18 -4.06
C TYR A 66 9.87 15.90 -3.38
N PRO A 67 9.85 14.76 -4.09
CA PRO A 67 9.32 13.53 -3.53
C PRO A 67 10.12 13.13 -2.28
N LEU A 68 9.47 12.46 -1.33
CA LEU A 68 10.14 11.99 -0.13
C LEU A 68 11.18 10.89 -0.44
N ALA A 69 12.39 11.06 0.06
CA ALA A 69 13.40 10.00 0.18
C ALA A 69 13.02 9.05 1.32
N CYS A 70 12.55 9.58 2.46
CA CYS A 70 11.98 8.78 3.54
C CYS A 70 10.86 9.54 4.25
N LEU A 71 10.02 8.81 4.97
CA LEU A 71 8.84 9.28 5.69
C LEU A 71 9.07 9.18 7.20
N TYR A 72 8.73 10.26 7.91
CA TYR A 72 8.73 10.28 9.38
C TYR A 72 7.46 9.66 9.99
N LYS A 73 7.56 9.25 11.25
CA LYS A 73 6.57 8.42 11.93
C LYS A 73 5.22 9.10 12.13
N LYS A 74 5.19 10.38 12.52
CA LYS A 74 3.93 11.08 12.86
C LYS A 74 3.93 12.55 12.46
N ALA A 75 2.78 13.04 12.04
CA ALA A 75 2.54 14.46 11.78
C ALA A 75 1.05 14.84 11.99
N LYS A 76 0.76 16.14 11.94
CA LYS A 76 -0.61 16.64 11.85
C LYS A 76 -1.03 16.71 10.37
N PRO A 77 -2.18 16.16 9.96
CA PRO A 77 -2.62 16.14 8.57
C PRO A 77 -3.32 17.45 8.14
N LYS A 78 -2.97 18.59 8.76
CA LYS A 78 -3.55 19.89 8.38
C LYS A 78 -2.82 20.41 7.16
N ILE A 79 -3.54 20.96 6.19
CA ILE A 79 -2.93 21.53 4.99
C ILE A 79 -2.89 23.06 5.03
N LYS A 80 -2.00 23.63 4.24
CA LYS A 80 -1.94 25.03 3.83
C LYS A 80 -1.82 25.09 2.31
N SER A 81 -2.42 26.09 1.67
CA SER A 81 -2.24 26.33 0.23
C SER A 81 -1.10 27.31 0.04
N GLU A 82 -0.12 26.96 -0.78
CA GLU A 82 0.94 27.86 -1.27
C GLU A 82 0.99 27.71 -2.79
N ASN A 83 0.83 28.80 -3.55
CA ASN A 83 0.82 28.79 -5.02
C ASN A 83 -0.16 27.77 -5.64
N ASN A 84 -1.37 27.65 -5.07
CA ASN A 84 -2.39 26.67 -5.45
C ASN A 84 -1.99 25.19 -5.25
N ILE A 85 -0.92 24.92 -4.48
CA ILE A 85 -0.49 23.58 -4.08
C ILE A 85 -0.74 23.42 -2.58
N TYR A 86 -1.42 22.33 -2.22
CA TYR A 86 -1.65 22.00 -0.82
C TYR A 86 -0.44 21.28 -0.22
N HIS A 87 0.11 21.83 0.86
CA HIS A 87 1.19 21.23 1.63
C HIS A 87 0.77 20.97 3.07
N TRP A 88 1.37 19.99 3.72
CA TRP A 88 1.08 19.77 5.15
C TRP A 88 1.73 20.87 5.99
N LYS A 89 1.07 21.25 7.08
CA LYS A 89 1.67 22.10 8.10
C LYS A 89 2.75 21.30 8.83
N GLN A 90 3.99 21.79 8.79
CA GLN A 90 5.18 21.13 9.36
C GLN A 90 5.29 21.23 10.90
N GLU A 91 4.16 21.33 11.60
CA GLU A 91 4.15 21.45 13.06
C GLU A 91 4.12 20.06 13.73
N LYS A 92 4.90 19.89 14.80
CA LYS A 92 4.87 18.72 15.69
C LYS A 92 5.08 17.38 14.95
N ILE A 93 6.05 17.36 14.03
CA ILE A 93 6.50 16.15 13.34
C ILE A 93 7.38 15.32 14.30
N LYS A 94 7.12 14.01 14.39
CA LYS A 94 7.98 13.07 15.13
C LYS A 94 8.94 12.41 14.14
N LYS A 95 10.20 12.85 14.14
CA LYS A 95 11.27 12.47 13.18
C LYS A 95 11.86 11.05 13.38
N ASN A 96 11.15 10.16 14.06
CA ASN A 96 11.49 8.73 14.01
C ASN A 96 11.16 8.21 12.61
N ILE A 97 11.98 7.32 12.11
CA ILE A 97 11.80 6.68 10.81
C ILE A 97 11.57 5.20 11.08
N ASP A 98 10.40 4.73 10.64
CA ASP A 98 10.01 3.33 10.70
C ASP A 98 10.28 2.71 9.33
N ILE A 99 11.30 1.86 9.24
CA ILE A 99 11.81 1.39 7.94
C ILE A 99 10.80 0.51 7.21
N LEU A 100 10.03 -0.29 7.95
CA LEU A 100 8.96 -1.09 7.39
C LEU A 100 7.86 -0.22 6.76
N SER A 101 7.44 0.87 7.42
CA SER A 101 6.49 1.82 6.82
C SER A 101 7.02 2.48 5.54
N ASN A 102 8.34 2.69 5.44
CA ASN A 102 8.99 3.21 4.25
C ASN A 102 9.10 2.17 3.13
N ALA A 103 9.31 0.90 3.48
CA ALA A 103 9.22 -0.21 2.53
C ALA A 103 7.80 -0.31 1.93
N TYR A 104 6.75 -0.21 2.76
CA TYR A 104 5.37 -0.16 2.27
C TYR A 104 5.10 1.01 1.33
N MET A 105 5.65 2.20 1.62
CA MET A 105 5.55 3.36 0.74
C MET A 105 6.20 3.07 -0.63
N THR A 106 7.41 2.54 -0.62
CA THR A 106 8.18 2.22 -1.84
C THR A 106 7.48 1.14 -2.67
N LEU A 107 6.97 0.10 -2.02
CA LEU A 107 6.25 -0.97 -2.70
C LEU A 107 4.93 -0.48 -3.29
N SER A 108 4.24 0.43 -2.59
CA SER A 108 3.02 1.07 -3.10
C SER A 108 3.32 1.91 -4.34
N ILE A 109 4.44 2.63 -4.36
CA ILE A 109 4.91 3.40 -5.52
C ILE A 109 5.18 2.47 -6.73
N LEU A 110 5.85 1.34 -6.51
CA LEU A 110 6.11 0.35 -7.56
C LEU A 110 4.80 -0.31 -8.06
N ASN A 111 3.83 -0.53 -7.17
CA ASN A 111 2.49 -1.00 -7.56
C ASN A 111 1.72 0.04 -8.37
N LEU A 112 1.87 1.33 -8.08
CA LEU A 112 1.29 2.39 -8.91
C LEU A 112 1.98 2.50 -10.27
N ALA A 113 3.30 2.32 -10.34
CA ALA A 113 4.00 2.25 -11.63
C ALA A 113 3.40 1.13 -12.50
N GLU A 114 3.25 -0.07 -11.94
CA GLU A 114 2.61 -1.21 -12.64
C GLU A 114 1.16 -0.93 -13.05
N TYR A 115 0.40 -0.23 -12.19
CA TYR A 115 -0.97 0.17 -12.49
C TYR A 115 -1.04 1.10 -13.69
N TYR A 116 -0.23 2.17 -13.69
CA TYR A 116 -0.22 3.16 -14.75
C TYR A 116 0.29 2.59 -16.07
N ASP A 117 1.25 1.68 -16.00
CA ASP A 117 1.74 0.95 -17.17
C ASP A 117 0.61 0.15 -17.87
N LYS A 118 -0.30 -0.42 -17.10
CA LYS A 118 -1.39 -1.26 -17.63
C LYS A 118 -2.63 -0.50 -18.10
N ILE A 119 -2.84 0.73 -17.64
CA ILE A 119 -4.10 1.46 -17.85
C ILE A 119 -3.98 2.69 -18.75
N ILE A 120 -2.80 3.31 -18.83
CA ILE A 120 -2.61 4.52 -19.63
C ILE A 120 -2.45 4.12 -21.10
N TYR A 121 -3.42 4.52 -21.91
CA TYR A 121 -3.42 4.22 -23.35
C TYR A 121 -2.28 4.94 -24.08
N ASN A 122 -2.11 6.25 -23.83
CA ASN A 122 -1.07 7.04 -24.48
C ASN A 122 0.34 6.61 -24.02
N GLU A 123 1.12 6.06 -24.93
CA GLU A 123 2.44 5.49 -24.62
C GLU A 123 3.42 6.50 -24.03
N LYS A 124 3.52 7.71 -24.59
CA LYS A 124 4.43 8.74 -24.07
C LYS A 124 4.08 9.10 -22.63
N LYS A 125 2.81 9.38 -22.36
CA LYS A 125 2.31 9.71 -21.02
C LYS A 125 2.49 8.56 -20.05
N ARG A 126 2.19 7.33 -20.49
CA ARG A 126 2.44 6.09 -19.73
C ARG A 126 3.90 6.02 -19.32
N ASN A 127 4.81 6.09 -20.28
CA ASN A 127 6.25 5.99 -20.06
C ASN A 127 6.75 7.08 -19.10
N ASP A 128 6.28 8.32 -19.24
CA ASP A 128 6.68 9.43 -18.37
C ASP A 128 6.24 9.21 -16.90
N ILE A 129 5.00 8.76 -16.69
CA ILE A 129 4.45 8.53 -15.35
C ILE A 129 5.10 7.31 -14.70
N VAL A 130 5.24 6.21 -15.43
CA VAL A 130 5.91 4.99 -14.96
C VAL A 130 7.37 5.32 -14.57
N LYS A 131 8.10 6.01 -15.45
CA LYS A 131 9.49 6.43 -15.19
C LYS A 131 9.60 7.32 -13.95
N PHE A 132 8.64 8.21 -13.73
CA PHE A 132 8.61 9.06 -12.53
C PHE A 132 8.51 8.23 -11.24
N TYR A 133 7.51 7.35 -11.13
CA TYR A 133 7.32 6.52 -9.94
C TYR A 133 8.49 5.55 -9.71
N VAL A 134 8.99 4.90 -10.77
CA VAL A 134 10.18 4.03 -10.68
C VAL A 134 11.41 4.82 -10.23
N SER A 135 11.57 6.07 -10.68
CA SER A 135 12.66 6.92 -10.22
C SER A 135 12.54 7.26 -8.73
N CYS A 136 11.34 7.59 -8.24
CA CYS A 136 11.10 7.81 -6.81
C CYS A 136 11.51 6.59 -5.99
N ALA A 137 11.04 5.39 -6.36
CA ALA A 137 11.40 4.15 -5.67
C ALA A 137 12.91 3.90 -5.69
N LYS A 138 13.57 4.10 -6.83
CA LYS A 138 15.03 3.96 -6.96
C LYS A 138 15.79 4.88 -5.99
N TYR A 139 15.41 6.17 -5.92
CA TYR A 139 16.04 7.10 -4.99
C TYR A 139 15.79 6.72 -3.53
N GLN A 140 14.56 6.30 -3.19
CA GLN A 140 14.21 5.82 -1.85
C GLN A 140 15.07 4.62 -1.44
N LEU A 141 15.17 3.60 -2.30
CA LEU A 141 15.98 2.41 -2.03
C LEU A 141 17.47 2.71 -1.87
N ASN A 142 18.03 3.54 -2.76
CA ASN A 142 19.42 3.99 -2.63
C ASN A 142 19.63 4.78 -1.33
N TYR A 143 18.65 5.61 -0.94
CA TYR A 143 18.71 6.35 0.31
C TYR A 143 18.68 5.41 1.52
N TYR A 144 17.82 4.39 1.52
CA TYR A 144 17.73 3.42 2.61
C TYR A 144 19.01 2.62 2.75
N LEU A 145 19.56 2.15 1.63
CA LEU A 145 20.81 1.38 1.59
C LEU A 145 21.97 2.14 2.24
N ASN A 146 22.04 3.45 2.03
CA ASN A 146 23.14 4.27 2.52
C ASN A 146 22.95 4.76 3.97
N ASN A 147 21.72 4.81 4.48
CA ASN A 147 21.44 5.49 5.75
C ASN A 147 20.79 4.61 6.84
N PHE A 148 20.10 3.53 6.46
CA PHE A 148 19.21 2.80 7.37
C PHE A 148 19.68 1.38 7.71
N ARG A 149 20.97 1.09 7.51
CA ARG A 149 21.58 -0.17 7.94
C ARG A 149 22.24 -0.04 9.31
N ASN A 150 22.32 -1.16 10.04
CA ASN A 150 23.19 -1.32 11.19
C ASN A 150 24.58 -1.83 10.76
N GLU A 151 25.47 -2.09 11.73
CA GLU A 151 26.83 -2.57 11.47
C GLU A 151 26.88 -3.95 10.80
N LEU A 152 25.83 -4.76 10.98
CA LEU A 152 25.66 -6.06 10.31
C LEU A 152 25.08 -5.93 8.89
N GLY A 153 24.84 -4.71 8.41
CA GLY A 153 24.24 -4.46 7.10
C GLY A 153 22.72 -4.67 7.05
N LEU A 154 22.04 -4.86 8.19
CA LEU A 154 20.60 -5.09 8.26
C LEU A 154 19.82 -3.78 8.43
N PHE A 155 18.64 -3.70 7.81
CA PHE A 155 17.82 -2.51 7.90
C PHE A 155 17.19 -2.34 9.29
N VAL A 156 17.34 -1.15 9.86
CA VAL A 156 16.85 -0.82 11.20
C VAL A 156 16.13 0.52 11.22
N ASN A 157 15.31 0.72 12.25
CA ASN A 157 14.67 2.01 12.50
C ASN A 157 15.71 3.06 12.92
N LYS A 158 15.53 4.30 12.45
CA LYS A 158 16.43 5.42 12.76
C LYS A 158 15.67 6.61 13.35
N ILE A 159 16.40 7.51 14.00
CA ILE A 159 15.92 8.83 14.40
C ILE A 159 16.84 9.87 13.76
N THR A 160 16.23 10.92 13.20
CA THR A 160 16.97 12.10 12.75
C THR A 160 17.41 12.91 13.96
N LEU A 161 18.70 13.23 14.05
CA LEU A 161 19.30 14.00 15.15
C LEU A 161 19.23 15.52 14.95
N ASP A 162 18.97 15.99 13.72
CA ASP A 162 19.02 17.42 13.42
C ASP A 162 17.78 18.19 13.90
N ASP A 163 18.00 19.18 14.74
CA ASP A 163 17.03 20.20 15.15
C ASP A 163 17.23 21.50 14.34
N ASN A 164 16.86 21.44 13.05
CA ASN A 164 16.61 22.58 12.15
C ASN A 164 17.82 23.36 11.53
N LYS A 165 17.61 23.72 10.25
CA LYS A 165 17.90 25.04 9.61
C LYS A 165 19.27 25.38 9.01
N ASN A 166 20.23 24.49 8.85
CA ASN A 166 21.40 24.80 8.01
C ASN A 166 21.32 24.11 6.64
N LYS A 167 21.34 24.93 5.58
CA LYS A 167 21.06 24.60 4.17
C LYS A 167 22.10 23.68 3.49
N ASP A 168 23.10 23.20 4.21
CA ASP A 168 24.23 22.44 3.66
C ASP A 168 24.22 20.96 4.10
N HIS A 169 23.01 20.39 4.20
CA HIS A 169 22.63 19.15 4.89
C HIS A 169 23.46 17.88 4.57
N ASN A 170 24.27 17.45 5.54
CA ASN A 170 24.44 16.04 5.86
C ASN A 170 23.56 15.72 7.06
N ILE A 171 22.39 15.11 6.83
CA ILE A 171 21.49 14.68 7.90
C ILE A 171 22.13 13.52 8.65
N THR A 172 22.23 13.64 9.98
CA THR A 172 22.76 12.58 10.82
C THR A 172 21.64 11.72 11.42
N PHE A 173 21.88 10.41 11.45
CA PHE A 173 20.95 9.43 11.97
C PHE A 173 21.56 8.72 13.18
N SER A 174 20.77 8.59 14.24
CA SER A 174 21.03 7.61 15.30
C SER A 174 20.16 6.38 15.12
N SER A 175 20.68 5.23 15.53
CA SER A 175 19.86 4.02 15.67
C SER A 175 18.87 4.24 16.80
N SER A 176 17.57 4.08 16.51
CA SER A 176 16.55 4.11 17.57
C SER A 176 16.51 2.82 18.38
N ASP A 177 17.00 1.74 17.76
CA ASP A 177 17.13 0.39 18.25
C ASP A 177 18.17 -0.30 17.34
N SER A 178 19.05 -1.14 17.88
CA SER A 178 19.96 -1.97 17.06
C SER A 178 19.27 -3.23 16.53
N SER A 179 18.11 -3.59 17.11
CA SER A 179 17.29 -4.70 16.67
C SER A 179 16.68 -4.43 15.29
N PHE A 180 16.59 -5.49 14.48
CA PHE A 180 15.97 -5.47 13.17
C PHE A 180 14.72 -6.34 13.16
N GLU A 181 13.85 -6.12 12.17
CA GLU A 181 12.68 -6.96 11.95
C GLU A 181 12.81 -7.72 10.63
N PHE A 182 12.57 -9.03 10.65
CA PHE A 182 12.59 -9.86 9.45
C PHE A 182 11.59 -9.39 8.39
N SER A 183 10.39 -8.94 8.79
CA SER A 183 9.40 -8.40 7.86
C SER A 183 9.92 -7.16 7.13
N ALA A 184 10.65 -6.27 7.81
CA ALA A 184 11.28 -5.12 7.15
C ALA A 184 12.31 -5.54 6.09
N GLN A 185 13.14 -6.53 6.40
CA GLN A 185 14.11 -7.06 5.42
C GLN A 185 13.38 -7.67 4.22
N ALA A 186 12.34 -8.48 4.45
CA ALA A 186 11.61 -9.17 3.40
C ALA A 186 10.86 -8.20 2.48
N TYR A 187 10.22 -7.16 3.03
CA TYR A 187 9.56 -6.16 2.20
C TYR A 187 10.56 -5.34 1.38
N LEU A 188 11.75 -5.05 1.92
CA LEU A 188 12.81 -4.38 1.17
C LEU A 188 13.40 -5.30 0.09
N MET A 189 13.58 -6.60 0.36
CA MET A 189 13.95 -7.60 -0.64
C MET A 189 13.01 -7.54 -1.85
N VAL A 190 11.69 -7.53 -1.62
CA VAL A 190 10.69 -7.38 -2.68
C VAL A 190 10.82 -6.05 -3.41
N CYS A 191 11.05 -4.95 -2.69
CA CYS A 191 11.20 -3.63 -3.31
C CYS A 191 12.44 -3.56 -4.22
N PHE A 192 13.58 -4.07 -3.76
CA PHE A 192 14.83 -4.10 -4.55
C PHE A 192 14.65 -4.96 -5.81
N TYR A 193 14.09 -6.16 -5.68
CA TYR A 193 13.80 -7.02 -6.82
C TYR A 193 12.86 -6.32 -7.82
N LYS A 194 11.69 -5.88 -7.35
CA LYS A 194 10.67 -5.28 -8.22
C LYS A 194 11.16 -4.00 -8.86
N CYS A 195 11.92 -3.17 -8.15
CA CYS A 195 12.55 -1.99 -8.74
C CYS A 195 13.58 -2.36 -9.81
N SER A 196 14.38 -3.41 -9.61
CA SER A 196 15.36 -3.88 -10.61
C SER A 196 14.68 -4.30 -11.92
N VAL A 197 13.54 -4.99 -11.85
CA VAL A 197 12.76 -5.42 -13.02
C VAL A 197 12.25 -4.22 -13.83
N PHE A 198 11.81 -3.14 -13.17
CA PHE A 198 11.37 -1.92 -13.85
C PHE A 198 12.50 -1.07 -14.45
N LEU A 199 13.75 -1.28 -14.00
CA LEU A 199 14.88 -0.52 -14.52
C LEU A 199 15.29 -1.07 -15.89
N LYS A 200 15.67 -0.15 -16.79
CA LYS A 200 16.28 -0.48 -18.08
C LYS A 200 17.60 -1.21 -17.88
N ASP A 201 17.99 -2.05 -18.82
CA ASP A 201 19.26 -2.81 -18.77
C ASP A 201 20.49 -1.90 -18.68
N THR A 202 20.42 -0.71 -19.28
CA THR A 202 21.49 0.30 -19.22
C THR A 202 21.59 1.01 -17.87
N SER A 203 20.68 0.75 -16.91
CA SER A 203 20.71 1.40 -15.60
C SER A 203 21.81 0.79 -14.73
N PRO A 204 22.73 1.60 -14.16
CA PRO A 204 23.78 1.08 -13.28
C PRO A 204 23.23 0.52 -11.95
N TYR A 205 21.94 0.76 -11.65
CA TYR A 205 21.29 0.26 -10.44
C TYR A 205 20.57 -1.08 -10.63
N LYS A 206 20.33 -1.53 -11.88
CA LYS A 206 19.51 -2.72 -12.14
C LYS A 206 20.14 -3.96 -11.49
N LEU A 207 21.36 -4.29 -11.90
CA LEU A 207 22.05 -5.48 -11.40
C LEU A 207 22.40 -5.38 -9.90
N PRO A 208 22.93 -4.25 -9.38
CA PRO A 208 23.16 -4.12 -7.94
C PRO A 208 21.91 -4.30 -7.09
N PHE A 209 20.75 -3.77 -7.50
CA PHE A 209 19.51 -3.95 -6.74
C PHE A 209 19.01 -5.40 -6.80
N LEU A 210 19.14 -6.06 -7.95
CA LEU A 210 18.80 -7.47 -8.08
C LEU A 210 19.69 -8.32 -7.16
N ASN A 211 21.02 -8.12 -7.22
CA ASN A 211 21.98 -8.86 -6.39
C ASN A 211 21.74 -8.63 -4.90
N PHE A 212 21.50 -7.38 -4.48
CA PHE A 212 21.21 -7.08 -3.10
C PHE A 212 19.90 -7.72 -2.61
N SER A 213 18.89 -7.84 -3.48
CA SER A 213 17.68 -8.62 -3.17
C SER A 213 18.02 -10.10 -2.93
N LYS A 214 18.89 -10.69 -3.76
CA LYS A 214 19.37 -12.07 -3.59
C LYS A 214 20.22 -12.27 -2.34
N GLU A 215 21.00 -11.27 -1.92
CA GLU A 215 21.72 -11.29 -0.64
C GLU A 215 20.74 -11.38 0.54
N ILE A 216 19.65 -10.60 0.50
CA ILE A 216 18.61 -10.67 1.53
C ILE A 216 17.87 -12.02 1.47
N GLU A 217 17.64 -12.58 0.28
CA GLU A 217 17.07 -13.92 0.13
C GLU A 217 17.93 -14.99 0.83
N ASN A 218 19.25 -14.95 0.63
CA ASN A 218 20.18 -15.89 1.27
C ASN A 218 20.17 -15.73 2.80
N MET A 219 20.06 -14.50 3.30
CA MET A 219 19.87 -14.26 4.74
C MET A 219 18.64 -15.03 5.27
N PHE A 220 17.51 -15.04 4.57
CA PHE A 220 16.34 -15.80 5.05
C PHE A 220 16.58 -17.31 5.11
N ILE A 221 17.38 -17.86 4.20
CA ILE A 221 17.75 -19.27 4.19
C ILE A 221 18.65 -19.59 5.40
N GLU A 222 19.65 -18.74 5.66
CA GLU A 222 20.59 -18.90 6.78
C GLU A 222 19.90 -18.74 8.15
N PHE A 223 19.00 -17.77 8.27
CA PHE A 223 18.29 -17.44 9.52
C PHE A 223 17.01 -18.27 9.74
N LYS A 224 16.82 -19.38 8.99
CA LYS A 224 15.62 -20.24 9.08
C LYS A 224 15.23 -20.58 10.51
N ASN A 225 16.18 -21.02 11.34
CA ASN A 225 15.89 -21.44 12.72
C ASN A 225 15.40 -20.27 13.60
N ASP A 226 15.99 -19.08 13.44
CA ASP A 226 15.56 -17.88 14.17
C ASP A 226 14.17 -17.43 13.73
N ILE A 227 13.86 -17.58 12.44
CA ILE A 227 12.54 -17.25 11.87
C ILE A 227 11.45 -18.16 12.43
N LEU A 228 11.71 -19.45 12.63
CA LEU A 228 10.73 -20.38 13.22
C LEU A 228 10.47 -20.09 14.71
N ASN A 229 11.35 -19.33 15.37
CA ASN A 229 11.16 -18.82 16.73
C ASN A 229 10.61 -17.39 16.76
N TYR A 230 10.29 -16.80 15.61
CA TYR A 230 9.83 -15.42 15.51
C TYR A 230 8.40 -15.26 16.03
N PRO A 231 8.05 -14.14 16.70
CA PRO A 231 6.71 -13.95 17.25
C PRO A 231 5.61 -14.05 16.19
N ASN A 232 4.58 -14.82 16.48
CA ASN A 232 3.43 -15.09 15.58
C ASN A 232 2.95 -13.84 14.81
N LYS A 233 2.57 -12.77 15.53
CA LYS A 233 1.96 -11.60 14.87
C LYS A 233 2.88 -11.00 13.80
N LYS A 234 4.19 -11.20 13.93
CA LYS A 234 5.21 -10.76 12.96
C LYS A 234 5.51 -11.82 11.91
N SER A 235 5.28 -13.12 12.17
CA SER A 235 5.48 -14.20 11.20
C SER A 235 4.48 -14.13 10.03
N ILE A 236 3.22 -13.74 10.27
CA ILE A 236 2.24 -13.54 9.18
C ILE A 236 2.70 -12.43 8.23
N GLU A 237 3.19 -11.30 8.76
CA GLU A 237 3.65 -10.17 7.95
C GLU A 237 4.95 -10.52 7.18
N LEU A 238 5.85 -11.28 7.80
CA LEU A 238 7.01 -11.86 7.12
C LEU A 238 6.58 -12.80 5.99
N LEU A 239 5.70 -13.75 6.27
CA LEU A 239 5.21 -14.72 5.32
C LEU A 239 4.57 -14.02 4.11
N GLN A 240 3.78 -12.97 4.34
CA GLN A 240 3.25 -12.15 3.26
C GLN A 240 4.34 -11.59 2.33
N ALA A 241 5.42 -11.04 2.89
CA ALA A 241 6.53 -10.52 2.09
C ALA A 241 7.26 -11.63 1.32
N LEU A 242 7.44 -12.82 1.90
CA LEU A 242 8.05 -13.95 1.21
C LEU A 242 7.18 -14.44 0.03
N ILE A 243 5.86 -14.53 0.21
CA ILE A 243 4.95 -14.90 -0.89
C ILE A 243 4.95 -13.84 -2.00
N LEU A 244 4.98 -12.56 -1.64
CA LEU A 244 5.14 -11.48 -2.61
C LEU A 244 6.43 -11.60 -3.40
N TYR A 245 7.53 -11.99 -2.74
CA TYR A 245 8.81 -12.25 -3.39
C TYR A 245 8.72 -13.40 -4.37
N ILE A 246 8.13 -14.53 -3.95
CA ILE A 246 7.86 -15.70 -4.82
C ILE A 246 7.10 -15.30 -6.08
N ASN A 247 6.14 -14.38 -5.95
CA ASN A 247 5.30 -13.95 -7.06
C ASN A 247 5.98 -12.94 -8.01
N VAL A 248 7.02 -12.22 -7.58
CA VAL A 248 7.77 -11.32 -8.47
C VAL A 248 8.97 -11.99 -9.12
N ASP A 249 9.55 -13.00 -8.48
CA ASP A 249 10.68 -13.74 -9.01
C ASP A 249 10.26 -15.03 -9.73
N ASN A 250 10.29 -15.02 -11.06
CA ASN A 250 9.94 -16.19 -11.85
C ASN A 250 10.91 -17.37 -11.68
N CYS A 251 12.08 -17.14 -11.07
CA CYS A 251 13.09 -18.17 -10.79
C CYS A 251 13.20 -18.47 -9.29
N THR A 252 12.16 -18.19 -8.50
CA THR A 252 12.27 -18.26 -7.03
C THR A 252 12.74 -19.61 -6.55
N ASN A 253 13.73 -19.57 -5.66
CA ASN A 253 14.34 -20.71 -5.01
C ASN A 253 13.30 -21.54 -4.24
N THR A 254 13.28 -22.86 -4.48
CA THR A 254 12.46 -23.82 -3.73
C THR A 254 12.68 -23.72 -2.22
N ALA A 255 13.85 -23.22 -1.77
CA ALA A 255 14.14 -22.96 -0.37
C ALA A 255 13.22 -21.92 0.27
N ILE A 256 12.87 -20.83 -0.43
CA ILE A 256 11.95 -19.80 0.10
C ILE A 256 10.52 -20.32 0.19
N ILE A 257 10.11 -21.16 -0.77
CA ILE A 257 8.82 -21.86 -0.71
C ILE A 257 8.80 -22.82 0.48
N SER A 258 9.84 -23.63 0.66
CA SER A 258 9.97 -24.53 1.82
C SER A 258 9.95 -23.78 3.14
N LEU A 259 10.71 -22.68 3.27
CA LEU A 259 10.69 -21.83 4.46
C LEU A 259 9.28 -21.26 4.73
N SER A 260 8.57 -20.85 3.67
CA SER A 260 7.21 -20.33 3.79
C SER A 260 6.24 -21.40 4.31
N LEU A 261 6.37 -22.65 3.84
CA LEU A 261 5.60 -23.80 4.34
C LEU A 261 5.93 -24.09 5.81
N ASP A 262 7.21 -24.12 6.18
CA ASP A 262 7.63 -24.34 7.56
C ASP A 262 7.08 -23.26 8.52
N ILE A 263 7.03 -21.99 8.07
CA ILE A 263 6.42 -20.90 8.84
C ILE A 263 4.92 -21.13 9.04
N VAL A 264 4.21 -21.59 8.01
CA VAL A 264 2.77 -21.91 8.10
C VAL A 264 2.52 -23.03 9.10
N GLU A 265 3.24 -24.15 8.97
CA GLU A 265 3.08 -25.30 9.87
C GLU A 265 3.44 -24.95 11.31
N ASN A 266 4.54 -24.21 11.51
CA ASN A 266 4.96 -23.73 12.82
C ASN A 266 3.95 -22.73 13.42
N PHE A 267 3.27 -21.93 12.59
CA PHE A 267 2.20 -21.04 13.05
C PHE A 267 0.99 -21.86 13.51
N PHE A 268 0.48 -22.79 12.71
CA PHE A 268 -0.73 -23.55 13.04
C PHE A 268 -0.52 -24.58 14.16
N SER A 269 0.70 -25.10 14.34
CA SER A 269 1.03 -25.99 15.47
C SER A 269 1.06 -25.27 16.82
N LYS A 270 1.38 -23.97 16.83
CA LYS A 270 1.55 -23.18 18.07
C LYS A 270 0.35 -22.29 18.41
N TYR A 271 -0.50 -21.96 17.43
CA TYR A 271 -1.48 -20.89 17.58
C TYR A 271 -2.83 -21.21 16.95
N SER A 272 -3.89 -20.78 17.64
CA SER A 272 -5.26 -20.81 17.12
C SER A 272 -5.59 -19.53 16.35
N LEU A 273 -6.44 -19.63 15.33
CA LEU A 273 -6.97 -18.48 14.58
C LEU A 273 -7.70 -17.48 15.48
N SER A 274 -8.32 -17.93 16.57
CA SER A 274 -8.98 -17.03 17.54
C SER A 274 -8.01 -16.07 18.25
N SER A 275 -6.71 -16.38 18.27
CA SER A 275 -5.69 -15.57 18.95
C SER A 275 -5.17 -14.37 18.14
N ILE A 276 -5.55 -14.27 16.86
CA ILE A 276 -5.11 -13.21 15.95
C ILE A 276 -6.27 -12.31 15.51
N SER A 277 -5.96 -11.05 15.19
CA SER A 277 -6.97 -10.08 14.76
C SER A 277 -7.54 -10.39 13.38
N THR A 278 -8.71 -9.85 13.07
CA THR A 278 -9.36 -9.95 11.74
C THR A 278 -8.41 -9.51 10.62
N TYR A 279 -7.64 -8.44 10.84
CA TYR A 279 -6.60 -8.01 9.91
C TYR A 279 -5.57 -9.11 9.62
N ASN A 280 -5.03 -9.75 10.66
CA ASN A 280 -4.04 -10.82 10.50
C ASN A 280 -4.64 -12.08 9.87
N LYS A 281 -5.90 -12.41 10.19
CA LYS A 281 -6.64 -13.49 9.53
C LYS A 281 -6.75 -13.24 8.02
N PHE A 282 -7.08 -12.00 7.62
CA PHE A 282 -7.18 -11.62 6.21
C PHE A 282 -5.83 -11.68 5.49
N LEU A 283 -4.75 -11.25 6.14
CA LEU A 283 -3.41 -11.39 5.58
C LEU A 283 -3.05 -12.86 5.37
N LEU A 284 -3.25 -13.68 6.41
CA LEU A 284 -2.97 -15.11 6.36
C LEU A 284 -3.79 -15.80 5.25
N TYR A 285 -5.08 -15.46 5.13
CA TYR A 285 -5.94 -15.98 4.08
C TYR A 285 -5.40 -15.71 2.67
N ASN A 286 -5.03 -14.45 2.38
CA ASN A 286 -4.46 -14.10 1.07
C ASN A 286 -3.13 -14.81 0.81
N VAL A 287 -2.29 -14.90 1.85
CA VAL A 287 -1.01 -15.61 1.80
C VAL A 287 -1.19 -17.08 1.48
N LEU A 288 -2.12 -17.76 2.13
CA LEU A 288 -2.38 -19.18 1.92
C LEU A 288 -2.89 -19.45 0.49
N ILE A 289 -3.78 -18.60 -0.04
CA ILE A 289 -4.24 -18.69 -1.43
C ILE A 289 -3.07 -18.54 -2.41
N GLU A 290 -2.24 -17.51 -2.22
CA GLU A 290 -1.10 -17.26 -3.10
C GLU A 290 -0.04 -18.36 -3.00
N LEU A 291 0.27 -18.83 -1.78
CA LEU A 291 1.19 -19.93 -1.54
C LEU A 291 0.69 -21.23 -2.18
N LYS A 292 -0.60 -21.57 -2.03
CA LYS A 292 -1.21 -22.72 -2.70
C LYS A 292 -1.03 -22.64 -4.21
N SER A 293 -1.27 -21.47 -4.81
CA SER A 293 -1.06 -21.24 -6.24
C SER A 293 0.40 -21.42 -6.66
N SER A 294 1.34 -20.89 -5.88
CA SER A 294 2.78 -21.02 -6.15
C SER A 294 3.27 -22.47 -6.04
N VAL A 295 2.80 -23.21 -5.04
CA VAL A 295 3.11 -24.64 -4.85
C VAL A 295 2.50 -25.49 -5.98
N LEU A 296 1.32 -25.13 -6.49
CA LEU A 296 0.72 -25.80 -7.65
C LEU A 296 1.56 -25.61 -8.92
N LYS A 297 2.09 -24.42 -9.17
CA LYS A 297 2.93 -24.13 -10.35
C LYS A 297 4.23 -24.93 -10.41
N GLN A 298 4.76 -25.38 -9.26
CA GLN A 298 6.00 -26.16 -9.21
C GLN A 298 5.84 -27.58 -9.77
N ASN A 299 4.60 -28.05 -10.05
CA ASN A 299 4.31 -29.38 -10.61
C ASN A 299 5.04 -30.54 -9.90
N ASN A 300 5.31 -30.39 -8.60
CA ASN A 300 6.04 -31.37 -7.80
C ASN A 300 5.07 -32.08 -6.85
N ASP A 301 5.04 -33.41 -6.91
CA ASP A 301 4.21 -34.27 -6.04
C ASP A 301 4.71 -34.25 -4.58
N ALA A 302 5.95 -33.82 -4.35
CA ALA A 302 6.55 -33.66 -3.02
C ALA A 302 5.76 -32.73 -2.09
N PHE A 303 4.87 -31.87 -2.64
CA PHE A 303 4.05 -30.95 -1.85
C PHE A 303 2.58 -31.35 -1.73
N SER A 304 2.22 -32.60 -2.05
CA SER A 304 0.82 -33.05 -2.10
C SER A 304 0.09 -32.96 -0.75
N GLU A 305 0.77 -33.30 0.35
CA GLU A 305 0.22 -33.19 1.71
C GLU A 305 0.06 -31.72 2.14
N GLN A 306 1.07 -30.89 1.88
CA GLN A 306 1.04 -29.47 2.20
C GLN A 306 -0.09 -28.75 1.44
N LYS A 307 -0.37 -29.16 0.19
CA LYS A 307 -1.51 -28.63 -0.59
C LYS A 307 -2.85 -28.92 0.11
N LYS A 308 -3.01 -30.10 0.73
CA LYS A 308 -4.23 -30.45 1.48
C LYS A 308 -4.33 -29.62 2.75
N LEU A 309 -3.27 -29.56 3.55
CA LEU A 309 -3.22 -28.76 4.78
C LEU A 309 -3.53 -27.29 4.53
N ILE A 310 -2.90 -26.66 3.53
CA ILE A 310 -3.20 -25.27 3.17
C ILE A 310 -4.68 -25.09 2.81
N SER A 311 -5.29 -26.09 2.16
CA SER A 311 -6.71 -26.01 1.80
C SER A 311 -7.63 -26.08 3.01
N GLU A 312 -7.29 -26.91 4.00
CA GLU A 312 -8.00 -26.98 5.28
C GLU A 312 -7.88 -25.65 6.04
N TYR A 313 -6.69 -25.08 6.13
CA TYR A 313 -6.49 -23.77 6.77
C TYR A 313 -7.25 -22.62 6.08
N ILE A 314 -7.37 -22.67 4.75
CA ILE A 314 -8.19 -21.71 4.00
C ILE A 314 -9.66 -21.89 4.36
N TRP A 315 -10.13 -23.14 4.45
CA TRP A 315 -11.51 -23.46 4.79
C TRP A 315 -11.89 -22.96 6.20
N ASP A 316 -11.03 -23.19 7.20
CA ASP A 316 -11.24 -22.68 8.57
C ASP A 316 -11.38 -21.15 8.60
N LEU A 317 -10.57 -20.43 7.81
CA LEU A 317 -10.65 -18.99 7.71
C LEU A 317 -11.92 -18.52 6.99
N ASP A 318 -12.37 -19.23 5.96
CA ASP A 318 -13.62 -18.92 5.28
C ASP A 318 -14.81 -19.07 6.22
N GLU A 319 -14.86 -20.10 7.06
CA GLU A 319 -15.90 -20.24 8.07
C GLU A 319 -15.96 -19.04 9.03
N ILE A 320 -14.80 -18.56 9.48
CA ILE A 320 -14.72 -17.38 10.36
C ILE A 320 -15.27 -16.15 9.64
N PHE A 321 -14.84 -15.88 8.41
CA PHE A 321 -15.27 -14.69 7.68
C PHE A 321 -16.74 -14.73 7.25
N LEU A 322 -17.33 -15.92 7.14
CA LEU A 322 -18.76 -16.11 6.84
C LEU A 322 -19.65 -16.03 8.09
N ASP A 323 -19.08 -15.95 9.30
CA ASP A 323 -19.85 -15.74 10.52
C ASP A 323 -20.56 -14.37 10.48
N LYS A 324 -21.90 -14.40 10.52
CA LYS A 324 -22.77 -13.22 10.56
C LYS A 324 -22.49 -12.32 11.77
N ASN A 325 -21.88 -12.84 12.83
CA ASN A 325 -21.53 -12.10 14.03
C ASN A 325 -20.10 -11.56 14.05
N LEU A 326 -19.27 -11.86 13.04
CA LEU A 326 -17.88 -11.41 12.97
C LEU A 326 -17.76 -9.90 13.20
N CYS A 327 -18.61 -9.11 12.55
CA CYS A 327 -18.60 -7.65 12.68
C CYS A 327 -18.80 -7.16 14.12
N LYS A 328 -19.60 -7.87 14.93
CA LYS A 328 -19.85 -7.51 16.33
C LYS A 328 -18.75 -8.02 17.26
N ASN A 329 -18.17 -9.17 16.92
CA ASN A 329 -17.30 -9.92 17.83
C ASN A 329 -15.81 -9.62 17.62
N GLU A 330 -15.38 -9.43 16.37
CA GLU A 330 -13.96 -9.39 16.02
C GLU A 330 -13.48 -8.08 15.37
N ILE A 331 -14.38 -7.22 14.88
CA ILE A 331 -13.98 -5.96 14.24
C ILE A 331 -13.81 -4.88 15.30
N ILE A 332 -12.57 -4.69 15.75
CA ILE A 332 -12.27 -3.87 16.92
C ILE A 332 -11.58 -2.57 16.53
N ASP A 333 -10.81 -2.54 15.45
CA ASP A 333 -10.04 -1.36 15.06
C ASP A 333 -10.04 -1.04 13.56
N THR A 334 -9.30 0.02 13.19
CA THR A 334 -9.20 0.49 11.80
C THR A 334 -8.55 -0.53 10.85
N TYR A 335 -7.64 -1.39 11.34
CA TYR A 335 -7.06 -2.43 10.52
C TYR A 335 -8.10 -3.50 10.19
N ASP A 336 -8.86 -3.94 11.20
CA ASP A 336 -9.90 -4.95 11.03
C ASP A 336 -11.02 -4.47 10.11
N ILE A 337 -11.46 -3.22 10.28
CA ILE A 337 -12.49 -2.61 9.42
C ILE A 337 -12.08 -2.63 7.94
N ILE A 338 -10.86 -2.19 7.62
CA ILE A 338 -10.39 -2.17 6.22
C ILE A 338 -10.16 -3.58 5.70
N ALA A 339 -9.56 -4.47 6.50
CA ALA A 339 -9.29 -5.85 6.08
C ALA A 339 -10.59 -6.62 5.77
N TYR A 340 -11.61 -6.47 6.62
CA TYR A 340 -12.89 -7.13 6.40
C TYR A 340 -13.62 -6.58 5.18
N GLU A 341 -13.61 -5.26 4.97
CA GLU A 341 -14.18 -4.69 3.74
C GLU A 341 -13.47 -5.24 2.49
N LEU A 342 -12.14 -5.33 2.51
CA LEU A 342 -11.38 -5.90 1.39
C LEU A 342 -11.68 -7.39 1.17
N TYR A 343 -11.95 -8.15 2.24
CA TYR A 343 -12.45 -9.53 2.15
C TYR A 343 -13.82 -9.57 1.47
N LEU A 344 -14.77 -8.78 1.95
CA LEU A 344 -16.13 -8.75 1.42
C LEU A 344 -16.17 -8.32 -0.06
N LEU A 345 -15.37 -7.33 -0.46
CA LEU A 345 -15.27 -6.92 -1.87
C LEU A 345 -14.80 -8.06 -2.78
N LYS A 346 -13.97 -8.97 -2.26
CA LYS A 346 -13.43 -10.11 -3.00
C LYS A 346 -14.41 -11.29 -3.06
N PHE A 347 -15.17 -11.54 -1.99
CA PHE A 347 -15.94 -12.79 -1.85
C PHE A 347 -17.44 -12.61 -1.61
N ASN A 348 -17.90 -11.47 -1.10
CA ASN A 348 -19.30 -11.20 -0.78
C ASN A 348 -19.68 -9.72 -1.00
N LYS A 349 -19.81 -9.34 -2.28
CA LYS A 349 -20.07 -7.94 -2.69
C LYS A 349 -21.37 -7.36 -2.14
N HIS A 350 -22.39 -8.19 -1.97
CA HIS A 350 -23.66 -7.75 -1.41
C HIS A 350 -23.51 -7.32 0.06
N GLU A 351 -22.79 -8.11 0.86
CA GLU A 351 -22.52 -7.77 2.25
C GLU A 351 -21.52 -6.60 2.37
N SER A 352 -20.54 -6.51 1.46
CA SER A 352 -19.67 -5.32 1.35
C SER A 352 -20.47 -4.05 1.21
N LEU A 353 -21.49 -3.99 0.35
CA LEU A 353 -22.31 -2.79 0.19
C LEU A 353 -22.97 -2.35 1.51
N LYS A 354 -23.46 -3.31 2.31
CA LYS A 354 -24.04 -3.02 3.63
C LYS A 354 -22.96 -2.56 4.60
N PHE A 355 -21.88 -3.32 4.75
CA PHE A 355 -20.79 -2.98 5.64
C PHE A 355 -20.17 -1.62 5.32
N TYR A 356 -19.98 -1.31 4.04
CA TYR A 356 -19.48 -0.03 3.56
C TYR A 356 -20.34 1.14 4.07
N ASN A 357 -21.66 1.04 3.87
CA ASN A 357 -22.60 2.11 4.21
C ASN A 357 -22.90 2.21 5.70
N ASP A 358 -22.96 1.08 6.40
CA ASP A 358 -23.41 1.00 7.79
C ASP A 358 -22.24 1.06 8.79
N VAL A 359 -21.04 0.63 8.38
CA VAL A 359 -19.86 0.52 9.24
C VAL A 359 -18.70 1.37 8.76
N LEU A 360 -18.17 1.12 7.55
CA LEU A 360 -16.93 1.76 7.10
C LEU A 360 -17.06 3.27 7.01
N ILE A 361 -18.06 3.79 6.28
CA ILE A 361 -18.24 5.23 6.11
C ILE A 361 -18.66 5.92 7.43
N PRO A 362 -19.62 5.38 8.21
CA PRO A 362 -19.99 5.97 9.50
C PRO A 362 -18.89 5.94 10.56
N SER A 363 -17.95 5.00 10.51
CA SER A 363 -16.81 4.94 11.44
C SER A 363 -15.89 6.16 11.39
N LYS A 364 -15.97 6.93 10.29
CA LYS A 364 -15.14 8.12 10.04
C LYS A 364 -13.63 7.85 10.08
N ILE A 365 -13.22 6.62 9.71
CA ILE A 365 -11.79 6.24 9.73
C ILE A 365 -10.94 7.09 8.77
N PHE A 366 -11.52 7.64 7.71
CA PHE A 366 -10.83 8.57 6.81
C PHE A 366 -10.96 10.01 7.32
N SER A 367 -9.89 10.79 7.30
CA SER A 367 -9.94 12.23 7.69
C SER A 367 -10.69 13.09 6.68
N SER A 368 -10.53 12.77 5.40
CA SER A 368 -11.10 13.43 4.23
C SER A 368 -10.92 12.53 3.02
N PHE A 369 -11.60 12.81 1.92
CA PHE A 369 -11.32 12.16 0.63
C PHE A 369 -10.46 13.08 -0.26
N PRO A 370 -9.71 12.53 -1.23
CA PRO A 370 -9.04 13.31 -2.25
C PRO A 370 -10.00 14.26 -2.98
N ASN A 371 -9.45 15.34 -3.54
CA ASN A 371 -10.23 16.21 -4.42
C ASN A 371 -10.66 15.43 -5.67
N ILE A 372 -11.87 15.72 -6.15
CA ILE A 372 -12.36 15.14 -7.40
C ILE A 372 -11.58 15.77 -8.56
N PRO A 373 -11.01 14.98 -9.48
CA PRO A 373 -10.34 15.51 -10.67
C PRO A 373 -11.30 16.36 -11.50
N LYS A 374 -10.80 17.49 -12.00
CA LYS A 374 -11.51 18.40 -12.91
C LYS A 374 -11.52 17.83 -14.33
N ASN A 375 -12.42 18.34 -15.17
CA ASN A 375 -12.60 17.86 -16.55
C ASN A 375 -11.38 18.05 -17.46
N TYR A 376 -10.40 18.88 -17.10
CA TYR A 376 -9.14 18.98 -17.86
C TYR A 376 -8.07 18.00 -17.34
N GLU A 377 -8.28 17.37 -16.19
CA GLU A 377 -7.33 16.43 -15.59
C GLU A 377 -7.59 15.02 -16.14
N SER A 378 -6.53 14.34 -16.55
CA SER A 378 -6.66 13.02 -17.17
C SER A 378 -7.24 11.94 -16.27
N GLU A 379 -7.06 12.06 -14.95
CA GLU A 379 -7.62 11.14 -13.96
C GLU A 379 -9.16 11.19 -13.91
N LYS A 380 -9.79 12.20 -14.53
CA LYS A 380 -11.24 12.27 -14.71
C LYS A 380 -11.76 11.29 -15.75
N TYR A 381 -10.86 10.68 -16.54
CA TYR A 381 -11.20 9.83 -17.66
C TYR A 381 -10.61 8.43 -17.51
N PHE A 382 -11.40 7.40 -17.79
CA PHE A 382 -10.89 6.04 -17.91
C PHE A 382 -9.76 5.99 -18.94
N GLN A 383 -8.73 5.19 -18.62
CA GLN A 383 -7.52 5.01 -19.42
C GLN A 383 -6.78 6.33 -19.77
N PHE A 384 -7.08 7.42 -19.05
CA PHE A 384 -6.49 8.74 -19.30
C PHE A 384 -6.83 9.28 -20.71
N ASN A 385 -7.99 8.89 -21.23
CA ASN A 385 -8.43 9.16 -22.59
C ASN A 385 -9.59 10.16 -22.61
N TYR A 386 -9.34 11.39 -23.08
CA TYR A 386 -10.23 12.57 -23.05
C TYR A 386 -11.49 12.48 -23.93
N LYS A 387 -12.11 11.31 -24.03
CA LYS A 387 -13.41 11.14 -24.66
C LYS A 387 -14.51 11.32 -23.63
N ALA A 388 -15.62 11.97 -24.03
CA ALA A 388 -16.75 12.19 -23.15
C ALA A 388 -17.35 10.88 -22.59
N GLU A 389 -17.31 9.80 -23.37
CA GLU A 389 -17.75 8.46 -22.96
C GLU A 389 -16.91 7.84 -21.85
N ASN A 390 -15.66 8.31 -21.67
CA ASN A 390 -14.75 7.82 -20.65
C ASN A 390 -14.79 8.61 -19.34
N ILE A 391 -15.67 9.63 -19.22
CA ILE A 391 -15.76 10.45 -18.02
C ILE A 391 -16.21 9.60 -16.84
N ILE A 392 -15.46 9.69 -15.75
CA ILE A 392 -15.75 8.99 -14.51
C ILE A 392 -16.69 9.85 -13.66
N PRO A 393 -17.88 9.34 -13.26
CA PRO A 393 -18.80 10.08 -12.42
C PRO A 393 -18.22 10.40 -11.03
N ASP A 394 -18.58 11.55 -10.46
CA ASP A 394 -18.07 12.06 -9.17
C ASP A 394 -18.23 11.07 -8.01
N LYS A 395 -19.33 10.29 -8.01
CA LYS A 395 -19.60 9.26 -7.00
C LYS A 395 -18.49 8.23 -6.89
N TYR A 396 -17.72 7.98 -7.96
CA TYR A 396 -16.61 7.03 -7.91
C TYR A 396 -15.39 7.58 -7.14
N PHE A 397 -15.21 8.90 -7.06
CA PHE A 397 -14.04 9.47 -6.40
C PHE A 397 -14.19 9.59 -4.89
N LYS A 398 -15.43 9.77 -4.40
CA LYS A 398 -15.71 9.88 -2.96
C LYS A 398 -17.15 9.47 -2.59
N PRO A 399 -17.37 9.04 -1.34
CA PRO A 399 -18.71 8.92 -0.75
C PRO A 399 -19.40 10.29 -0.62
N SER A 400 -20.73 10.28 -0.64
CA SER A 400 -21.54 11.49 -0.45
C SER A 400 -21.33 12.16 0.90
N LEU A 401 -21.20 11.38 1.98
CA LEU A 401 -21.02 11.86 3.35
C LEU A 401 -19.65 12.47 3.63
N TYR A 402 -18.68 12.28 2.72
CA TYR A 402 -17.31 12.72 2.92
C TYR A 402 -17.00 14.03 2.20
N LYS A 403 -16.30 14.91 2.92
CA LYS A 403 -15.74 16.15 2.37
C LYS A 403 -14.41 15.86 1.65
N THR A 404 -14.14 16.65 0.62
CA THR A 404 -12.84 16.64 -0.07
C THR A 404 -11.75 17.33 0.76
N MET A 405 -10.49 17.05 0.44
CA MET A 405 -9.30 17.65 1.07
C MET A 405 -9.37 19.17 1.12
N SER A 406 -9.78 19.82 0.01
CA SER A 406 -9.94 21.28 -0.06
C SER A 406 -11.11 21.81 0.78
N GLU A 407 -12.18 21.04 0.93
CA GLU A 407 -13.38 21.47 1.69
C GLU A 407 -13.15 21.45 3.21
N CYS A 408 -12.29 20.57 3.72
CA CYS A 408 -12.05 20.41 5.16
C CYS A 408 -10.65 20.81 5.62
N ASN A 409 -9.76 21.21 4.70
CA ASN A 409 -8.37 21.56 4.98
C ASN A 409 -7.58 20.45 5.71
N LEU A 410 -7.89 19.19 5.39
CA LEU A 410 -7.22 18.01 5.91
C LEU A 410 -6.75 17.11 4.77
N THR A 411 -5.52 16.64 4.84
CA THR A 411 -5.02 15.62 3.91
C THR A 411 -5.82 14.33 4.08
N PRO A 412 -6.15 13.62 2.99
CA PRO A 412 -6.73 12.29 3.07
C PRO A 412 -5.72 11.33 3.72
N ILE A 413 -6.04 10.88 4.94
CA ILE A 413 -5.28 9.92 5.72
C ILE A 413 -6.23 8.98 6.44
N ILE A 414 -5.70 7.84 6.87
CA ILE A 414 -6.40 6.89 7.72
C ILE A 414 -6.10 7.28 9.18
N CYS A 415 -7.17 7.61 9.90
CA CYS A 415 -7.15 7.97 11.31
C CYS A 415 -6.99 6.72 12.19
N LYS A 416 -6.66 6.95 13.47
CA LYS A 416 -6.38 5.89 14.44
C LYS A 416 -7.27 5.97 15.68
N ASN A 417 -7.12 4.97 16.55
CA ASN A 417 -7.77 4.87 17.87
C ASN A 417 -9.30 4.79 17.77
N ILE A 418 -9.78 4.02 16.80
CA ILE A 418 -11.19 3.70 16.66
C ILE A 418 -11.38 2.35 17.32
N HIS A 419 -12.30 2.31 18.26
CA HIS A 419 -12.67 1.10 18.99
C HIS A 419 -14.18 0.95 18.92
N PHE A 420 -14.66 -0.25 18.61
CA PHE A 420 -16.07 -0.56 18.72
C PHE A 420 -16.47 -0.55 20.20
N LEU A 421 -17.37 0.36 20.59
CA LEU A 421 -17.89 0.43 21.95
C LEU A 421 -19.13 -0.45 22.03
N GLN A 422 -18.97 -1.67 22.54
CA GLN A 422 -20.06 -2.67 22.62
C GLN A 422 -21.30 -2.09 23.32
N ASP A 423 -21.12 -1.43 24.47
CA ASP A 423 -22.21 -0.83 25.26
C ASP A 423 -23.04 0.22 24.50
N LYS A 424 -22.44 0.87 23.51
CA LYS A 424 -23.06 1.97 22.74
C LYS A 424 -23.40 1.57 21.31
N HIS A 425 -23.06 0.35 20.90
CA HIS A 425 -23.12 -0.15 19.53
C HIS A 425 -22.57 0.85 18.50
N LYS A 426 -21.50 1.58 18.85
CA LYS A 426 -20.93 2.66 18.03
C LYS A 426 -19.42 2.70 18.15
N PHE A 427 -18.76 3.12 17.06
CA PHE A 427 -17.33 3.37 17.08
C PHE A 427 -16.98 4.64 17.87
N SER A 428 -15.85 4.60 18.58
CA SER A 428 -15.26 5.78 19.20
C SER A 428 -14.85 6.82 18.15
N LYS A 429 -14.77 8.09 18.56
CA LYS A 429 -14.37 9.17 17.66
C LYS A 429 -12.89 9.03 17.25
N PRO A 430 -12.57 8.99 15.95
CA PRO A 430 -11.19 8.86 15.49
C PRO A 430 -10.30 10.03 15.91
N LYS A 431 -9.03 9.73 16.17
CA LYS A 431 -8.01 10.75 16.40
C LYS A 431 -7.36 11.12 15.06
N VAL A 432 -7.63 12.33 14.57
CA VAL A 432 -7.09 12.86 13.31
C VAL A 432 -5.60 13.19 13.45
N LYS A 433 -4.75 12.18 13.27
CA LYS A 433 -3.29 12.27 13.35
C LYS A 433 -2.67 11.25 12.42
N PHE A 434 -1.70 11.69 11.62
CA PHE A 434 -0.94 10.80 10.76
C PHE A 434 0.01 9.91 11.58
N ASP A 435 0.00 8.61 11.31
CA ASP A 435 0.99 7.62 11.76
C ASP A 435 1.40 6.79 10.54
N SER A 436 2.69 6.82 10.17
CA SER A 436 3.20 6.17 8.96
C SER A 436 2.96 4.67 8.98
N ARG A 437 3.05 4.03 10.15
CA ARG A 437 2.88 2.58 10.32
C ARG A 437 1.46 2.11 10.00
N ILE A 438 0.46 2.95 10.29
CA ILE A 438 -0.94 2.69 9.96
C ILE A 438 -1.19 3.00 8.49
N ASN A 439 -0.83 4.21 8.08
CA ASN A 439 -1.19 4.72 6.77
C ASN A 439 -0.49 3.97 5.65
N MET A 440 0.83 3.74 5.74
CA MET A 440 1.56 3.07 4.65
C MET A 440 1.16 1.60 4.54
N ARG A 441 0.97 0.91 5.66
CA ARG A 441 0.52 -0.49 5.68
C ARG A 441 -0.87 -0.66 5.07
N LEU A 442 -1.85 0.17 5.47
CA LEU A 442 -3.21 0.07 4.95
C LEU A 442 -3.37 0.62 3.53
N ILE A 443 -2.63 1.68 3.16
CA ILE A 443 -2.55 2.15 1.77
C ILE A 443 -1.97 1.05 0.88
N TYR A 444 -0.88 0.42 1.32
CA TYR A 444 -0.30 -0.71 0.61
C TYR A 444 -1.32 -1.85 0.44
N LEU A 445 -2.02 -2.23 1.51
CA LEU A 445 -3.01 -3.32 1.47
C LEU A 445 -4.16 -3.01 0.50
N MET A 446 -4.70 -1.80 0.51
CA MET A 446 -5.76 -1.37 -0.41
C MET A 446 -5.25 -1.35 -1.86
N ILE A 447 -4.07 -0.77 -2.12
CA ILE A 447 -3.50 -0.71 -3.48
C ILE A 447 -3.22 -2.12 -4.00
N SER A 448 -2.55 -2.97 -3.22
CA SER A 448 -2.17 -4.32 -3.65
C SER A 448 -3.40 -5.19 -3.95
N THR A 449 -4.44 -5.13 -3.11
CA THR A 449 -5.68 -5.90 -3.29
C THR A 449 -6.53 -5.38 -4.46
N LEU A 450 -6.72 -4.06 -4.57
CA LEU A 450 -7.70 -3.49 -5.48
C LEU A 450 -7.14 -3.15 -6.88
N LYS A 451 -5.82 -2.94 -7.02
CA LYS A 451 -5.19 -2.54 -8.29
C LYS A 451 -5.64 -3.40 -9.47
N ASN A 452 -5.57 -4.72 -9.35
CA ASN A 452 -5.89 -5.62 -10.46
C ASN A 452 -7.39 -5.65 -10.78
N ILE A 453 -8.26 -5.44 -9.79
CA ILE A 453 -9.70 -5.31 -9.99
C ILE A 453 -9.98 -4.06 -10.83
N ILE A 454 -9.38 -2.93 -10.46
CA ILE A 454 -9.54 -1.68 -11.20
C ILE A 454 -8.97 -1.79 -12.62
N ILE A 455 -7.78 -2.37 -12.81
CA ILE A 455 -7.22 -2.58 -14.16
C ILE A 455 -8.18 -3.40 -15.03
N LYS A 456 -8.76 -4.48 -14.50
CA LYS A 456 -9.71 -5.32 -15.24
C LYS A 456 -11.00 -4.58 -15.56
N ALA A 457 -11.51 -3.78 -14.63
CA ALA A 457 -12.75 -3.04 -14.81
C ALA A 457 -12.61 -1.88 -15.80
N THR A 458 -11.40 -1.38 -16.04
CA THR A 458 -11.14 -0.17 -16.85
C THR A 458 -10.55 -0.46 -18.22
N LYS A 459 -10.24 -1.72 -18.52
CA LYS A 459 -9.93 -2.23 -19.86
C LYS A 459 -11.21 -2.67 -20.52
#